data_AF-A0A753B212-F1
#
_entry.id   AF-A0A753B212-F1
#
_cell.length_a   1.000
_cell.length_b   1.000
_cell.length_c   1.000
_cell.angle_alpha   90.00
_cell.angle_beta   90.00
_cell.angle_gamma   90.00
#
_symmetry.space_group_name_H-M   'P 1'
#
loop_
_entity.id
_entity.type
_entity.pdbx_description
1 polymer ?
#
loop_
_entity_poly.entity_id
_entity_poly.type
_entity_poly.pdbx_seq_one_letter_code
_entity_poly.pdbx_strand_id
1 'polypeptide(L)' 'MKPAIICILCENVATGDQCRIRERHINPDRSLLDNITGPDDERFIFLTDGTQLRARNIRREITLEPVSYPPKKQQGGNA' A
#
# COMPACT_ATOMS: atom_id res chain seq x y z
N MET A 1 -3.32 -18.77 -5.04
CA MET A 1 -2.38 -17.64 -4.81
C MET A 1 -2.76 -16.99 -3.49
N LYS A 2 -1.81 -16.72 -2.58
CA LYS A 2 -2.12 -15.93 -1.37
C LYS A 2 -2.46 -14.50 -1.81
N PRO A 3 -3.47 -13.83 -1.23
CA PRO A 3 -3.67 -12.41 -1.47
C PRO A 3 -2.42 -11.64 -1.02
N ALA A 4 -1.88 -10.83 -1.92
CA ALA A 4 -0.84 -9.87 -1.62
C ALA A 4 -1.49 -8.49 -1.59
N ILE A 5 -1.17 -7.70 -0.56
CA ILE A 5 -1.58 -6.32 -0.45
C ILE A 5 -0.43 -5.47 -0.98
N ILE A 6 -0.71 -4.72 -2.05
CA ILE A 6 0.23 -3.74 -2.60
C ILE A 6 -0.16 -2.36 -2.08
N CYS A 7 0.81 -1.66 -1.50
CA CYS A 7 0.68 -0.32 -0.98
C CYS A 7 1.74 0.59 -1.60
N ILE A 8 1.40 1.87 -1.77
CA ILE A 8 2.33 2.95 -2.06
C ILE A 8 2.58 3.70 -0.75
N LEU A 9 3.85 3.74 -0.34
CA LEU A 9 4.34 4.60 0.72
C LEU A 9 4.90 5.86 0.09
N CYS A 10 4.55 7.01 0.62
CA CYS A 10 5.03 8.30 0.13
C CYS A 10 4.93 9.37 1.21
N GLU A 11 5.48 10.54 0.96
CA GLU A 11 5.33 11.72 1.81
C GLU A 11 4.44 12.75 1.10
N ASN A 12 3.45 13.29 1.80
CA ASN A 12 2.65 14.41 1.32
C ASN A 12 3.50 15.68 1.29
N VAL A 13 3.72 16.26 0.11
CA VAL A 13 4.56 17.45 -0.04
C VAL A 13 3.97 18.68 0.68
N ALA A 14 2.64 18.75 0.81
CA ALA A 14 1.98 19.89 1.44
C ALA A 14 2.08 19.86 2.97
N THR A 15 2.06 18.69 3.59
CA THR A 15 2.02 18.55 5.06
C THR A 15 3.29 17.95 5.66
N GLY A 16 4.12 17.27 4.86
CA GLY A 16 5.27 16.48 5.32
C GLY A 16 4.87 15.11 5.89
N ASP A 17 3.59 14.74 5.86
CA ASP A 17 3.12 13.50 6.49
C ASP A 17 3.45 12.27 5.64
N GLN A 18 3.84 11.19 6.33
CA GLN A 18 3.93 9.87 5.69
C GLN A 18 2.55 9.30 5.43
N CYS A 19 2.33 8.94 4.16
CA CYS A 19 1.08 8.38 3.66
C CYS A 19 1.30 6.92 3.23
N ARG A 20 0.36 6.04 3.57
CA ARG A 20 0.30 4.66 3.09
C ARG A 20 -1.02 4.40 2.39
N ILE A 21 -0.97 4.23 1.08
CA ILE A 21 -2.15 4.16 0.21
C ILE A 21 -2.19 2.77 -0.43
N ARG A 22 -3.31 2.05 -0.30
CA ARG A 22 -3.47 0.77 -1.00
C ARG A 22 -3.56 1.01 -2.50
N GLU A 23 -2.86 0.21 -3.29
CA GLU A 23 -2.80 0.37 -4.75
C GLU A 23 -4.19 0.37 -5.40
N ARG A 24 -5.13 -0.44 -4.87
CA ARG A 24 -6.53 -0.49 -5.34
C ARG A 24 -7.31 0.83 -5.20
N HIS A 25 -6.83 1.79 -4.39
CA HIS A 25 -7.45 3.10 -4.24
C HIS A 25 -6.80 4.15 -5.14
N ILE A 26 -5.72 3.81 -5.85
CA ILE A 26 -5.00 4.69 -6.76
C ILE A 26 -5.54 4.47 -8.17
N ASN A 27 -5.72 5.56 -8.91
CA ASN A 27 -6.00 5.52 -10.34
C ASN A 27 -4.66 5.35 -11.09
N PRO A 28 -4.38 4.18 -11.69
CA PRO A 28 -3.09 3.91 -12.33
C PRO A 28 -2.91 4.73 -13.62
N ASP A 29 -3.98 4.99 -14.36
CA ASP A 29 -3.94 5.72 -15.63
C ASP A 29 -3.49 7.18 -15.46
N ARG A 30 -3.75 7.74 -14.27
CA ARG A 30 -3.42 9.14 -13.97
C ARG A 30 -2.17 9.31 -13.13
N SER A 31 -1.81 8.33 -12.30
CA SER A 31 -0.79 8.50 -11.24
C SER A 31 0.66 8.29 -11.69
N LEU A 32 0.92 7.78 -12.91
CA LEU A 32 2.25 7.65 -13.53
C LEU A 32 3.39 7.26 -12.55
N LEU A 33 3.23 6.14 -11.85
CA LEU A 33 4.14 5.72 -10.78
C LEU A 33 5.26 4.76 -11.23
N ASP A 34 5.35 4.46 -12.52
CA ASP A 34 6.27 3.43 -13.03
C ASP A 34 7.73 3.92 -13.21
N ASN A 35 7.94 5.25 -13.19
CA ASN A 35 9.23 5.88 -13.52
C ASN A 35 9.79 6.74 -12.37
N ILE A 36 9.66 6.28 -11.14
CA ILE A 36 10.24 6.94 -9.97
C ILE A 36 11.74 6.59 -9.91
N THR A 37 12.59 7.60 -10.01
CA THR A 37 14.06 7.47 -10.09
C THR A 37 14.78 7.82 -8.80
N GLY A 38 14.13 8.53 -7.87
CA GLY A 38 14.73 8.93 -6.61
C GLY A 38 13.73 9.37 -5.55
N PRO A 39 14.20 9.60 -4.31
CA PRO A 39 13.35 10.00 -3.19
C PRO A 39 12.77 11.41 -3.34
N ASP A 40 13.41 12.28 -4.12
CA ASP A 40 12.96 13.65 -4.37
C ASP A 40 12.00 13.77 -5.57
N ASP A 41 11.74 12.66 -6.28
CA ASP A 41 10.81 12.66 -7.41
C ASP A 41 9.38 12.89 -6.91
N GLU A 42 8.85 14.05 -7.28
CA GLU A 42 7.47 14.40 -6.97
C GLU A 42 6.51 13.89 -8.05
N ARG A 43 5.37 13.35 -7.61
CA ARG A 43 4.26 12.95 -8.49
C ARG A 43 2.92 13.34 -7.88
N PHE A 44 1.93 13.48 -8.73
CA PHE A 44 0.54 13.53 -8.30
C PHE A 44 -0.03 12.12 -8.26
N ILE A 45 -0.46 11.68 -7.08
CA ILE A 45 -1.22 10.45 -6.89
C ILE A 45 -2.70 10.83 -6.95
N PHE A 46 -3.41 10.27 -7.92
CA PHE A 46 -4.83 10.44 -8.08
C PHE A 46 -5.55 9.26 -7.45
N LEU A 47 -6.40 9.53 -6.46
CA LEU A 47 -7.20 8.51 -5.82
C LEU A 47 -8.52 8.29 -6.58
N THR A 48 -9.04 7.09 -6.45
CA THR A 48 -10.32 6.65 -7.05
C THR A 48 -11.53 7.43 -6.50
N ASP A 49 -11.41 8.04 -5.33
CA ASP A 49 -12.43 8.93 -4.74
C ASP A 49 -12.38 10.37 -5.28
N GLY A 50 -11.45 10.67 -6.20
CA GLY A 50 -11.25 12.00 -6.77
C GLY A 50 -10.23 12.87 -6.05
N THR A 51 -9.72 12.44 -4.89
CA THR A 51 -8.67 13.15 -4.16
C THR A 51 -7.36 13.15 -4.94
N GLN A 52 -6.63 14.27 -4.87
CA GLN A 52 -5.31 14.41 -5.47
C GLN A 52 -4.29 14.71 -4.38
N LEU A 53 -3.20 13.95 -4.36
CA LEU A 53 -2.09 14.10 -3.43
C LEU A 53 -0.82 14.43 -4.20
N ARG A 54 -0.15 15.53 -3.86
CA ARG A 54 1.23 15.78 -4.29
C ARG A 54 2.16 15.02 -3.35
N ALA A 55 2.92 14.09 -3.88
CA ALA A 55 3.72 13.17 -3.08
C ALA A 55 5.18 13.10 -3.56
N ARG A 56 6.10 12.84 -2.62
CA ARG A 56 7.51 12.51 -2.88
C ARG A 56 7.91 11.24 -2.13
N ASN A 57 9.16 10.81 -2.28
CA ASN A 57 9.72 9.63 -1.61
C ASN A 57 8.86 8.39 -1.80
N ILE A 58 8.41 8.20 -3.05
CA ILE A 58 7.38 7.23 -3.40
C ILE A 58 8.01 5.86 -3.57
N ARG A 59 7.47 4.85 -2.86
CA ARG A 59 7.93 3.45 -2.95
C ARG A 59 6.77 2.48 -2.87
N ARG A 60 6.87 1.38 -3.63
CA ARG A 60 5.90 0.28 -3.58
C ARG A 60 6.29 -0.73 -2.51
N GLU A 61 5.33 -1.10 -1.67
CA GLU A 61 5.45 -2.12 -0.64
C GLU A 61 4.47 -3.26 -0.94
N ILE A 62 4.95 -4.51 -0.92
CA ILE A 62 4.12 -5.70 -1.12
C ILE A 62 4.13 -6.49 0.18
N THR A 63 2.96 -6.61 0.82
CA THR A 63 2.77 -7.43 2.01
C THR A 63 1.98 -8.69 1.65
N LEU A 64 2.57 -9.86 1.89
CA LEU A 64 1.84 -11.14 1.78
C LEU A 64 0.93 -11.30 2.99
N GLU A 65 -0.36 -11.60 2.80
CA GLU A 65 -1.23 -11.86 3.94
C GLU A 65 -0.73 -13.08 4.73
N PRO A 66 -0.63 -12.99 6.07
CA PRO A 66 -0.32 -14.13 6.89
C PRO A 66 -1.44 -15.16 6.73
N VAL A 67 -1.06 -16.41 6.52
CA VAL A 67 -2.03 -17.52 6.53
C VAL A 67 -2.56 -17.59 7.95
N SER A 68 -3.86 -17.35 8.12
CA SER A 68 -4.57 -17.72 9.34
C SER A 68 -4.45 -19.22 9.50
N TYR A 69 -3.47 -19.69 10.27
CA TYR A 69 -3.50 -21.05 10.76
C TYR A 69 -4.74 -21.15 11.65
N PRO A 70 -5.73 -21.99 11.33
CA PRO A 70 -6.80 -22.22 12.28
C PRO A 70 -6.14 -22.73 13.57
N PRO A 71 -6.50 -22.20 14.75
CA PRO A 71 -6.01 -22.75 16.00
C PRO A 71 -6.31 -24.25 15.97
N LYS A 72 -5.27 -25.09 16.12
CA LYS A 72 -5.47 -26.53 16.31
C LYS A 72 -6.48 -26.64 17.46
N LYS A 73 -7.69 -27.15 17.17
CA LYS A 73 -8.60 -27.59 18.21
C LYS A 73 -7.77 -28.55 19.07
N GLN A 74 -7.45 -28.17 20.30
CA GLN A 74 -7.05 -29.12 21.32
C GLN A 74 -8.26 -30.04 21.48
N GLN A 75 -8.20 -31.18 20.80
CA GLN A 75 -9.13 -32.26 20.97
C GLN A 75 -8.91 -32.76 22.41
N GLY A 76 -9.92 -32.54 23.25
CA GLY A 76 -9.91 -32.96 24.64
C GLY A 76 -9.52 -34.43 24.75
N GLY A 77 -8.52 -34.70 25.58
CA GLY A 77 -8.29 -36.02 26.14
C GLY A 77 -8.85 -36.01 27.55
N ASN A 78 -9.96 -36.72 27.74
CA ASN A 78 -10.45 -37.13 29.05
C ASN A 78 -9.36 -37.94 29.77
N ALA A 79 -9.14 -37.64 31.05
CA ALA A 79 -8.85 -38.61 32.10
C ALA A 79 -9.22 -37.98 33.45
#